data_AF-A0A2E6SHS6-F1
#
_entry.id   AF-A0A2E6SHS6-F1
#
_cell.length_a   1.000
_cell.length_b   1.000
_cell.length_c   1.000
_cell.angle_alpha   90.00
_cell.angle_beta   90.00
_cell.angle_gamma   90.00
#
_symmetry.space_group_name_H-M   'P 1'
#
loop_
_entity.id
_entity.type
_entity.pdbx_description
1 polymer ?
#
loop_
_entity_poly.entity_id
_entity_poly.type
_entity_poly.pdbx_seq_one_letter_code
_entity_poly.pdbx_strand_id
1 'polypeptide(L)' 'MPKVNVIKHKNYCIVSAFNEDKIDLVEAVGFLLSEGWKLAGGVASSSSVIYQALYHINE' A
#
# COMPACT_ATOMS: atom_id res chain seq x y z
N MET A 1 9.11 -4.75 -15.00
CA MET A 1 9.20 -4.41 -13.55
C MET A 1 7.79 -4.33 -13.00
N PRO A 2 7.53 -4.76 -11.75
CA PRO A 2 6.21 -4.57 -11.15
C PRO A 2 5.97 -3.05 -10.95
N LYS A 3 4.79 -2.58 -11.35
CA LYS A 3 4.37 -1.17 -11.22
C LYS A 3 4.15 -0.74 -9.77
N VAL A 4 3.85 -1.72 -8.91
CA VAL A 4 3.60 -1.53 -7.49
C VAL A 4 4.53 -2.44 -6.70
N ASN A 5 5.14 -1.89 -5.65
CA ASN A 5 5.93 -2.62 -4.68
C ASN A 5 5.13 -2.78 -3.38
N VAL A 6 4.96 -4.03 -2.94
CA VAL A 6 4.22 -4.38 -1.72
C VAL A 6 5.17 -5.08 -0.76
N ILE A 7 5.48 -4.41 0.35
CA ILE A 7 6.33 -4.96 1.41
C ILE A 7 5.42 -5.37 2.56
N LYS A 8 5.21 -6.67 2.76
CA LYS A 8 4.40 -7.24 3.85
C LYS A 8 5.30 -7.72 5.00
N HIS A 9 4.92 -7.37 6.23
CA HIS A 9 5.46 -7.91 7.48
C HIS A 9 4.33 -8.47 8.34
N LYS A 10 4.65 -9.01 9.53
CA LYS A 10 3.68 -9.71 10.39
C LYS A 10 2.45 -8.88 10.78
N ASN A 11 2.60 -7.57 10.93
CA ASN A 11 1.56 -6.68 11.44
C ASN A 11 1.45 -5.37 10.64
N TYR A 12 2.34 -5.13 9.66
CA TYR A 12 2.29 -3.95 8.81
C TYR A 12 2.60 -4.29 7.35
N CYS A 13 2.08 -3.47 6.46
CA CYS A 13 2.32 -3.53 5.03
C CYS A 13 2.56 -2.12 4.48
N ILE A 14 3.55 -1.98 3.59
CA ILE A 14 3.81 -0.75 2.86
C ILE A 14 3.60 -1.03 1.38
N VAL A 15 2.69 -0.28 0.76
CA VAL A 15 2.47 -0.27 -0.68
C VAL A 15 3.08 1.00 -1.24
N SER A 16 3.84 0.88 -2.32
CA SER A 16 4.46 2.04 -2.98
C SER A 16 4.46 1.89 -4.49
N ALA A 17 4.34 3.01 -5.20
CA ALA A 17 4.36 3.05 -6.66
C ALA A 17 4.77 4.45 -7.14
N PHE A 18 5.24 4.56 -8.38
CA PHE A 18 5.43 5.87 -9.00
C PHE A 18 4.09 6.57 -9.24
N ASN A 19 4.09 7.90 -9.34
CA ASN A 19 2.89 8.71 -9.53
C ASN A 19 2.10 8.32 -10.81
N GLU A 20 2.79 7.86 -11.85
CA GLU A 20 2.20 7.36 -13.09
C GLU A 20 1.40 6.06 -12.90
N ASP A 21 1.77 5.25 -11.90
CA ASP A 21 1.16 3.96 -11.57
C ASP A 21 0.15 4.07 -10.39
N LYS A 22 -0.35 5.28 -10.10
CA LYS A 22 -1.26 5.52 -8.96
C LYS A 22 -2.55 4.68 -9.00
N ILE A 23 -3.02 4.31 -10.19
CA ILE A 23 -4.21 3.47 -10.35
C ILE A 23 -3.90 2.04 -9.90
N ASP A 24 -2.78 1.48 -10.37
CA ASP A 24 -2.32 0.16 -9.94
C ASP A 24 -2.07 0.14 -8.42
N LEU A 25 -1.59 1.25 -7.83
CA LEU A 25 -1.44 1.39 -6.37
C LEU A 25 -2.78 1.32 -5.63
N VAL A 26 -3.80 2.05 -6.11
CA VAL A 26 -5.14 2.04 -5.50
C VAL A 26 -5.76 0.65 -5.57
N GLU A 27 -5.60 -0.06 -6.69
CA GLU A 27 -6.06 -1.44 -6.84
C GLU A 27 -5.35 -2.39 -5.86
N ALA A 28 -4.03 -2.27 -5.71
CA ALA A 28 -3.27 -3.07 -4.75
C ALA A 28 -3.69 -2.80 -3.30
N VAL A 29 -3.91 -1.53 -2.94
CA VAL A 29 -4.44 -1.16 -1.62
C VAL A 29 -5.85 -1.74 -1.43
N GLY A 30 -6.73 -1.63 -2.43
CA GLY A 30 -8.08 -2.19 -2.38
C GLY A 30 -8.09 -3.71 -2.16
N PHE A 31 -7.20 -4.43 -2.83
CA PHE A 31 -7.02 -5.87 -2.62
C PHE A 31 -6.61 -6.18 -1.18
N LEU A 32 -5.64 -5.46 -0.62
CA LEU A 32 -5.21 -5.66 0.78
C LEU A 32 -6.34 -5.36 1.78
N LEU A 33 -7.14 -4.32 1.53
CA LEU A 33 -8.32 -4.03 2.36
C LEU A 33 -9.32 -5.19 2.34
N SER A 34 -9.50 -5.85 1.18
CA SER A 34 -10.36 -7.04 1.06
C SER A 34 -9.79 -8.27 1.77
N GLU A 35 -8.46 -8.34 1.94
CA GLU A 35 -7.77 -9.39 2.73
C GLU A 35 -7.80 -9.12 4.26
N GLY A 36 -8.45 -8.04 4.72
CA GLY A 36 -8.58 -7.72 6.15
C GLY A 36 -7.52 -6.75 6.69
N TRP A 37 -6.63 -6.23 5.84
CA TRP A 37 -5.74 -5.14 6.24
C TRP A 37 -6.52 -3.84 6.46
N LYS A 38 -5.97 -2.94 7.28
CA LYS A 38 -6.55 -1.64 7.60
C LYS A 38 -5.55 -0.54 7.29
N LEU A 39 -6.02 0.64 6.85
CA LEU A 39 -5.14 1.79 6.60
C LEU A 39 -4.50 2.29 7.90
N ALA A 40 -3.18 2.41 7.93
CA ALA A 40 -2.42 2.90 9.08
C ALA A 40 -2.30 4.44 9.14
N GLY A 41 -3.03 5.15 8.26
CA GLY A 41 -2.96 6.59 8.11
C GLY A 41 -3.24 7.05 6.67
N GLY A 42 -2.94 8.31 6.39
CA GLY A 42 -3.07 8.89 5.06
C GLY A 42 -1.96 8.48 4.09
N VAL A 43 -2.14 8.86 2.83
CA VAL A 43 -1.16 8.68 1.76
C VAL A 43 0.03 9.62 1.98
N ALA A 44 1.25 9.09 1.88
CA ALA A 44 2.47 9.89 1.82
C ALA A 44 3.00 9.93 0.38
N SER A 45 3.67 11.01 -0.01
CA SER A 45 4.38 11.08 -1.29
C SER A 45 5.77 11.67 -1.11
N SER A 46 6.73 11.20 -1.89
CA SER A 46 8.08 11.74 -1.96
C SER A 46 8.54 11.81 -3.40
N SER A 47 8.81 13.02 -3.89
CA SER A 47 9.23 13.34 -5.26
C SER A 47 8.26 12.80 -6.32
N SER A 48 8.38 11.51 -6.65
CA SER A 48 7.61 10.82 -7.69
C SER A 48 6.98 9.52 -7.21
N VAL A 49 7.12 9.16 -5.93
CA VAL A 49 6.65 7.90 -5.36
C VAL A 49 5.56 8.17 -4.32
N ILE A 50 4.48 7.42 -4.41
CA ILE A 50 3.36 7.41 -3.48
C ILE A 50 3.51 6.21 -2.57
N TYR A 51 3.18 6.37 -1.30
CA TYR A 51 3.24 5.34 -0.27
C TYR A 51 1.90 5.28 0.48
N GLN A 52 1.43 4.06 0.72
CA GLN A 52 0.33 3.79 1.63
C GLN A 52 0.77 2.75 2.66
N ALA A 53 0.62 3.08 3.94
CA ALA A 53 0.85 2.15 5.03
C ALA A 53 -0.47 1.47 5.44
N LEU A 54 -0.40 0.19 5.72
CA LEU A 54 -1.49 -0.63 6.25
C LEU A 54 -1.00 -1.44 7.46
N TYR A 55 -1.93 -1.87 8.30
CA TYR A 55 -1.68 -2.78 9.41
C TYR A 55 -2.69 -3.93 9.39
N HIS A 56 -2.29 -5.07 9.94
CA HIS A 56 -3.17 -6.21 10.15
C HIS A 56 -3.40 -6.36 11.66
N ILE A 57 -4.66 -6.46 12.07
CA ILE A 57 -4.98 -6.82 13.45
C ILE A 57 -4.92 -8.34 13.51
N ASN A 58 -3.88 -8.86 14.17
CA ASN A 58 -3.89 -10.25 14.58
C ASN A 58 -4.74 -10.30 15.85
N GLU A 59 -5.99 -10.76 15.72
CA GLU A 59 -6.81 -11.16 16.87
C GLU A 59 -6.21 -12.38 17.57
#